data_AF-A0A0W0WLG0-F1
#
_entry.id   AF-A0A0W0WLG0-F1
#
_cell.length_a   1.000
_cell.length_b   1.000
_cell.length_c   1.000
_cell.angle_alpha   90.00
_cell.angle_beta   90.00
_cell.angle_gamma   90.00
#
_symmetry.space_group_name_H-M   'P 1'
#
loop_
_entity.id
_entity.type
_entity.pdbx_description
1 polymer ?
#
loop_
_entity_poly.entity_id
_entity_poly.type
_entity_poly.pdbx_seq_one_letter_code
_entity_poly.pdbx_strand_id
1 'polypeptide(L)'
;MNQPFEKWSEMAKKLQAPFQEIAELNVKTLQGFNYLKPDELANLKKPEELLEKQIGLAIENGHRALDYMQKSFEILEKAVLSFVQEVKNKTETKH
;
A
#
# COMPACT_ATOMS: atom_id res chain seq x y z
N MET A 1 -5.65 35.80 -14.74
CA MET A 1 -4.77 34.79 -15.37
C MET A 1 -4.08 34.00 -14.25
N ASN A 2 -4.43 32.74 -14.06
CA ASN A 2 -3.73 31.82 -13.12
C ASN A 2 -3.79 30.35 -13.59
N GLN A 3 -3.90 30.12 -14.91
CA GLN A 3 -4.06 28.78 -15.49
C GLN A 3 -2.99 27.74 -15.07
N PRO A 4 -1.71 28.09 -14.85
CA PRO A 4 -0.74 27.12 -14.35
C PRO A 4 -1.14 26.61 -12.96
N PHE A 5 -1.48 27.53 -12.04
CA PHE A 5 -1.86 27.22 -10.67
C PHE A 5 -3.10 26.33 -10.59
N GLU A 6 -4.11 26.59 -11.42
CA GLU A 6 -5.32 25.76 -11.51
C GLU A 6 -5.00 24.32 -11.96
N LYS A 7 -4.14 24.14 -12.97
CA LYS A 7 -3.72 22.80 -13.42
C LYS A 7 -2.95 22.02 -12.34
N TRP A 8 -2.08 22.69 -11.61
CA TRP A 8 -1.34 22.09 -10.48
C TRP A 8 -2.28 21.70 -9.33
N SER A 9 -3.23 22.57 -8.99
CA SER A 9 -4.26 22.29 -7.98
C SER A 9 -5.13 21.08 -8.36
N GLU A 10 -5.58 21.00 -9.60
CA GLU A 10 -6.38 19.87 -10.08
C GLU A 10 -5.57 18.56 -10.12
N MET A 11 -4.28 18.62 -10.44
CA MET A 11 -3.40 17.45 -10.35
C MET A 11 -3.18 17.01 -8.89
N ALA A 12 -3.00 17.96 -7.97
CA ALA A 12 -2.83 17.67 -6.54
C ALA A 12 -4.06 16.98 -5.93
N LYS A 13 -5.28 17.46 -6.23
CA LYS A 13 -6.53 16.82 -5.78
C LYS A 13 -6.69 15.39 -6.29
N LYS A 14 -6.23 15.10 -7.51
CA LYS A 14 -6.32 13.76 -8.11
C LYS A 14 -5.32 12.77 -7.53
N LEU A 15 -4.15 13.27 -7.13
CA LEU A 15 -3.15 12.48 -6.43
C LEU A 15 -3.51 12.28 -4.95
N GLN A 16 -4.27 13.21 -4.36
CA GLN A 16 -4.66 13.12 -2.95
C GLN A 16 -5.28 11.77 -2.56
N ALA A 17 -6.26 11.29 -3.35
CA ALA A 17 -6.95 10.02 -3.08
C ALA A 17 -6.01 8.80 -3.10
N PRO A 18 -5.26 8.50 -4.19
CA PRO A 18 -4.36 7.35 -4.20
C PRO A 18 -3.22 7.46 -3.17
N PHE A 19 -2.72 8.67 -2.87
CA PHE A 19 -1.73 8.84 -1.81
C PHE A 19 -2.30 8.60 -0.41
N GLN A 20 -3.55 8.98 -0.17
CA GLN A 20 -4.24 8.67 1.08
C GLN A 20 -4.45 7.15 1.22
N GLU A 21 -4.91 6.47 0.17
CA GLU A 21 -5.08 5.01 0.16
C GLU A 21 -3.74 4.28 0.44
N ILE A 22 -2.64 4.74 -0.16
CA ILE A 22 -1.29 4.20 0.13
C ILE A 22 -0.89 4.47 1.59
N ALA A 23 -1.15 5.66 2.12
CA ALA A 23 -0.82 5.98 3.51
C ALA A 23 -1.59 5.11 4.51
N GLU A 24 -2.90 4.93 4.30
CA GLU A 24 -3.75 4.03 5.09
C GLU A 24 -3.26 2.58 4.98
N LEU A 25 -2.92 2.14 3.77
CA LEU A 25 -2.37 0.81 3.52
C LEU A 25 -1.04 0.61 4.26
N ASN A 26 -0.12 1.58 4.23
CA ASN A 26 1.16 1.54 4.95
C ASN A 26 0.95 1.41 6.45
N VAL A 27 0.08 2.23 7.04
CA VAL A 27 -0.24 2.18 8.47
C VAL A 27 -0.79 0.80 8.83
N LYS A 28 -1.75 0.28 8.05
CA LYS A 28 -2.35 -1.02 8.28
C LYS A 28 -1.33 -2.16 8.18
N THR A 29 -0.45 -2.11 7.19
CA THR A 29 0.62 -3.11 7.01
C THR A 29 1.61 -3.08 8.17
N LEU A 30 2.07 -1.91 8.58
CA LEU A 30 2.98 -1.75 9.71
C LEU A 30 2.35 -2.23 11.03
N GLN A 31 1.08 -1.92 11.27
CA GLN A 31 0.33 -2.43 12.43
C GLN A 31 0.12 -3.95 12.39
N GLY A 32 0.11 -4.54 11.20
CA GLY A 32 -0.07 -5.97 11.00
C GLY A 32 1.21 -6.79 11.09
N PHE A 33 2.40 -6.19 11.01
CA PHE A 33 3.66 -6.94 11.06
C PHE A 33 3.83 -7.62 12.42
N ASN A 34 4.00 -8.94 12.39
CA ASN A 34 4.23 -9.72 13.59
C ASN A 34 5.73 -9.89 13.82
N TYR A 35 6.13 -9.79 15.08
CA TYR A 35 7.47 -10.07 15.56
C TYR A 35 7.38 -10.93 16.81
N LEU A 36 8.46 -11.66 17.08
CA LEU A 36 8.53 -12.46 18.30
C LEU A 36 8.53 -11.51 19.51
N LYS A 37 7.53 -11.63 20.38
CA LYS A 37 7.44 -10.77 21.55
C LYS A 37 8.44 -11.21 22.63
N PRO A 38 8.94 -10.28 23.47
CA PRO A 38 9.87 -10.63 24.55
C PRO A 38 9.32 -11.70 25.52
N ASP A 39 8.02 -11.67 25.79
CA ASP A 39 7.34 -12.66 26.64
C ASP A 39 7.27 -14.04 25.97
N GLU A 40 7.05 -14.11 24.64
CA GLU A 40 7.10 -15.37 23.91
C GLU A 40 8.51 -15.97 23.90
N LEU A 41 9.53 -15.11 23.75
CA LEU A 41 10.94 -15.52 23.79
C LEU A 41 11.33 -16.06 25.17
N ALA A 42 10.90 -15.39 26.25
CA ALA A 42 11.20 -15.80 27.62
C ALA A 42 10.55 -17.14 28.02
N ASN A 43 9.49 -17.54 27.31
CA ASN A 43 8.74 -18.78 27.57
C ASN A 43 9.18 -19.97 26.72
N LEU A 44 10.19 -19.80 25.85
CA LEU A 44 10.73 -20.91 25.05
C LEU A 44 11.40 -21.95 25.95
N LYS A 45 11.01 -23.21 25.79
CA LYS A 45 11.53 -24.33 26.58
C LYS A 45 12.62 -25.08 25.85
N LYS A 46 12.64 -24.99 24.51
CA LYS A 46 13.58 -25.71 23.64
C LYS A 46 14.06 -24.83 22.48
N PRO A 47 15.30 -25.01 22.00
CA PRO A 47 15.82 -24.28 20.85
C PRO A 47 15.01 -24.47 19.55
N GLU A 48 14.41 -25.64 19.35
CA GLU A 48 13.62 -25.97 18.16
C GLU A 48 12.34 -25.12 18.06
N GLU A 49 11.75 -24.77 19.21
CA GLU A 49 10.55 -23.90 19.28
C GLU A 49 10.83 -22.50 18.72
N LEU A 50 12.08 -22.01 18.86
CA LEU A 50 12.49 -20.75 18.25
C LEU A 50 12.43 -20.82 16.72
N LEU A 51 12.96 -21.90 16.13
CA LEU A 51 12.97 -22.11 14.68
C LEU A 51 11.54 -22.21 14.14
N GLU A 52 10.68 -22.99 14.78
CA GLU A 52 9.27 -23.12 14.41
C GLU A 52 8.55 -21.76 14.45
N LYS A 53 8.79 -20.96 15.51
CA LYS A 53 8.25 -19.59 15.63
C LYS A 53 8.75 -18.67 14.52
N GLN A 54 10.04 -18.71 14.19
CA GLN A 54 10.61 -17.88 13.11
C GLN A 54 10.02 -18.27 11.75
N ILE A 55 9.83 -19.56 11.46
CA ILE A 55 9.19 -20.02 10.23
C ILE A 55 7.73 -19.55 10.19
N GLY A 56 6.98 -19.70 11.29
CA GLY A 56 5.61 -19.19 11.39
C GLY A 56 5.52 -17.69 11.12
N LEU A 57 6.37 -16.90 11.77
CA LEU A 57 6.45 -15.44 11.56
C LEU A 57 6.82 -15.09 10.12
N ALA A 58 7.76 -15.82 9.51
CA ALA A 58 8.15 -15.60 8.12
C ALA A 58 7.00 -15.89 7.15
N ILE A 59 6.24 -16.96 7.38
CA ILE A 59 5.06 -17.30 6.57
C ILE A 59 3.99 -16.20 6.72
N GLU A 60 3.64 -15.83 7.95
CA GLU A 60 2.62 -14.81 8.20
C GLU A 60 3.02 -13.44 7.63
N ASN A 61 4.25 -13.00 7.86
CA ASN A 61 4.75 -11.73 7.34
C ASN A 61 4.91 -11.77 5.81
N GLY A 62 5.26 -12.92 5.24
CA GLY A 62 5.28 -13.15 3.80
C GLY A 62 3.89 -12.96 3.17
N HIS A 63 2.85 -13.56 3.76
CA HIS A 63 1.47 -13.34 3.31
C HIS A 63 1.05 -11.87 3.39
N ARG A 64 1.42 -11.16 4.46
CA ARG A 64 1.15 -9.71 4.59
C ARG A 64 1.90 -8.87 3.56
N ALA A 65 3.15 -9.20 3.29
CA ALA A 65 3.94 -8.52 2.26
C ALA A 65 3.32 -8.70 0.87
N LEU A 66 2.87 -9.92 0.54
CA LEU A 66 2.17 -10.20 -0.70
C LEU A 66 0.84 -9.45 -0.81
N ASP A 67 0.04 -9.45 0.26
CA ASP A 67 -1.23 -8.71 0.33
C ASP A 67 -1.01 -7.19 0.19
N TYR A 68 0.00 -6.63 0.85
CA TYR A 68 0.41 -5.24 0.69
C TYR A 68 0.80 -4.92 -0.75
N MET A 69 1.62 -5.77 -1.37
CA MET A 69 2.05 -5.60 -2.75
C MET A 69 0.85 -5.63 -3.71
N GLN A 70 -0.06 -6.59 -3.53
CA GLN A 70 -1.27 -6.70 -4.35
C GLN A 70 -2.13 -5.43 -4.24
N LYS A 71 -2.44 -4.98 -3.02
CA LYS A 71 -3.25 -3.78 -2.79
C LYS A 71 -2.58 -2.50 -3.30
N SER A 72 -1.25 -2.42 -3.18
CA SER A 72 -0.49 -1.30 -3.74
C SER A 72 -0.64 -1.25 -5.26
N PHE A 73 -0.56 -2.39 -5.94
CA PHE A 73 -0.79 -2.45 -7.39
C PHE A 73 -2.23 -2.10 -7.75
N GLU A 74 -3.23 -2.57 -7.01
CA GLU A 74 -4.64 -2.21 -7.26
C GLU A 74 -4.88 -0.69 -7.16
N ILE A 75 -4.29 -0.02 -6.16
CA ILE A 75 -4.39 1.44 -6.01
C ILE A 75 -3.74 2.15 -7.21
N LEU A 76 -2.53 1.72 -7.58
CA LEU A 76 -1.79 2.29 -8.70
C LEU A 76 -2.50 2.08 -10.04
N GLU A 77 -3.03 0.88 -10.28
CA GLU A 77 -3.79 0.54 -11.49
C GLU A 77 -5.02 1.45 -11.61
N LYS A 78 -5.80 1.62 -10.55
CA LYS A 78 -6.95 2.53 -10.54
C LYS A 78 -6.54 3.97 -10.85
N ALA A 79 -5.45 4.45 -10.25
CA ALA A 79 -4.95 5.81 -10.49
C ALA A 79 -4.53 6.01 -11.95
N VAL A 80 -3.81 5.03 -12.53
CA VAL A 80 -3.37 5.07 -13.94
C VAL A 80 -4.57 4.99 -14.89
N LEU A 81 -5.50 4.06 -14.67
CA LEU A 81 -6.69 3.91 -15.52
C LEU A 81 -7.55 5.18 -15.49
N SER A 82 -7.77 5.77 -14.31
CA SER A 82 -8.50 7.02 -14.16
C SER A 82 -7.84 8.16 -14.96
N PHE A 83 -6.51 8.27 -14.87
CA PHE A 83 -5.76 9.27 -15.63
C PHE A 83 -5.87 9.06 -17.15
N VAL A 84 -5.71 7.83 -17.63
CA VAL A 84 -5.80 7.49 -19.06
C VAL A 84 -7.19 7.77 -19.63
N GLN A 85 -8.25 7.38 -18.91
CA GLN A 85 -9.64 7.66 -19.31
C GLN A 85 -9.89 9.17 -19.42
N GLU A 86 -9.37 9.96 -18.50
CA GLU A 86 -9.56 11.42 -18.54
C GLU A 86 -8.84 12.07 -19.73
N VAL A 87 -7.61 11.61 -20.04
CA VAL A 87 -6.86 12.07 -21.22
C VAL A 87 -7.62 11.73 -22.51
N LYS A 88 -8.16 10.52 -22.60
CA LYS A 88 -9.00 10.09 -23.72
C LYS A 88 -10.23 10.99 -23.87
N ASN A 89 -10.98 11.21 -22.79
CA ASN A 89 -12.20 12.03 -22.81
C ASN A 89 -11.91 13.48 -23.25
N LYS A 90 -10.82 14.09 -22.76
CA LYS A 90 -10.40 15.45 -23.17
C LYS A 90 -9.98 15.57 -24.63
N THR A 91 -9.54 14.47 -25.23
CA THR A 91 -9.16 14.41 -26.65
C THR A 91 -10.40 14.26 -27.53
N GLU A 92 -11.38 13.46 -27.09
CA GLU A 92 -12.66 13.26 -27.79
C GLU A 92 -13.58 14.49 -27.76
N THR A 93 -13.52 15.35 -26.73
CA THR A 93 -14.33 16.58 -26.68
C THR A 93 -13.81 17.73 -27.56
N LYS A 94 -12.66 17.57 -28.22
CA LYS A 94 -12.03 18.59 -29.08
C LYS A 94 -12.28 18.41 -30.58
N HIS A 95 -13.04 17.37 -30.95
CA HIS A 95 -13.52 17.12 -32.32
C HIS A 95 -15.04 17.28 -32.39
#